data_AF-A0A5D2K0C1-F1
#
_entry.id   AF-A0A5D2K0C1-F1
#
_cell.length_a   1.000
_cell.length_b   1.000
_cell.length_c   1.000
_cell.angle_alpha   90.00
_cell.angle_beta   90.00
_cell.angle_gamma   90.00
#
_symmetry.space_group_name_H-M   'P 1'
#
loop_
_entity.id
_entity.type
_entity.pdbx_description
1 polymer ?
#
loop_
_entity_poly.entity_id
_entity_poly.type
_entity_poly.pdbx_seq_one_letter_code
_entity_poly.pdbx_strand_id
1 'polypeptide(L)'
;MKSEVSEMGSGVGGGGGGNKYGSLNLTDLPQDCIATVISFTSPQDVCRLSLVSTTFKSASESDAVWESFLPSDHQASIPSSLSFSSKKELYLSLCENHILIDGDRKSLQLERLSGKKVYMLSARDLFIVWGDTPTYWRWISIPESRFEEVAELINVCWLEIRGKIAISMLSPMTRYKACLVFKATARAYGFDFQPAEVSVSIAGTEGCKRTVYLDAARGLRQRYQIVPRRIGLFSRSRFLGLQAPVPLAPAGGDDQNPKTRGDGWLEIELGEFFNDGSIDGELEMSVMEVDGGHWKGGLIVQGIEIRPCL
;
A
#
# COMPACT_ATOMS: atom_id res chain seq x y z
N MET A 1 46.46 -65.30 -42.15
CA MET A 1 47.31 -64.81 -43.26
C MET A 1 46.35 -64.41 -44.37
N LYS A 2 46.15 -63.10 -44.59
CA LYS A 2 45.04 -62.50 -45.39
C LYS A 2 43.64 -62.75 -44.76
N SER A 3 42.66 -61.82 -44.72
CA SER A 3 41.97 -60.97 -45.74
C SER A 3 41.00 -61.80 -46.61
N GLU A 4 39.78 -61.39 -47.00
CA GLU A 4 38.93 -60.17 -46.84
C GLU A 4 37.57 -60.55 -46.13
N VAL A 5 36.64 -59.73 -45.60
CA VAL A 5 36.23 -58.28 -45.59
C VAL A 5 34.98 -57.91 -46.45
N SER A 6 34.02 -57.17 -45.84
CA SER A 6 32.76 -56.56 -46.38
C SER A 6 31.60 -57.54 -46.74
N GLU A 7 30.29 -57.20 -46.68
CA GLU A 7 29.60 -55.94 -46.32
C GLU A 7 28.23 -56.17 -45.59
N MET A 8 27.34 -55.16 -45.53
CA MET A 8 26.22 -55.05 -44.55
C MET A 8 24.83 -55.50 -45.05
N GLY A 9 23.91 -55.79 -44.11
CA GLY A 9 22.48 -56.04 -44.38
C GLY A 9 21.59 -55.84 -43.15
N SER A 10 21.10 -54.62 -42.93
CA SER A 10 20.35 -54.21 -41.73
C SER A 10 18.96 -54.84 -41.61
N GLY A 11 18.58 -55.28 -40.40
CA GLY A 11 17.29 -55.92 -40.13
C GLY A 11 16.80 -55.82 -38.67
N VAL A 12 16.88 -54.63 -38.06
CA VAL A 12 16.43 -54.42 -36.68
C VAL A 12 14.90 -54.39 -36.61
N GLY A 13 14.29 -55.46 -36.12
CA GLY A 13 12.86 -55.52 -35.81
C GLY A 13 12.51 -54.53 -34.69
N GLY A 14 11.71 -53.51 -35.00
CA GLY A 14 11.38 -52.44 -34.06
C GLY A 14 10.52 -52.91 -32.89
N GLY A 15 11.13 -53.07 -31.71
CA GLY A 15 10.44 -53.25 -30.43
C GLY A 15 9.71 -51.97 -30.01
N GLY A 16 8.62 -51.64 -30.71
CA GLY A 16 7.81 -50.43 -30.52
C GLY A 16 6.99 -50.44 -29.22
N GLY A 17 7.66 -50.49 -28.08
CA GLY A 17 7.08 -50.33 -26.74
C GLY A 17 6.62 -48.90 -26.49
N GLY A 18 5.60 -48.46 -27.24
CA GLY A 18 5.00 -47.13 -27.14
C GLY A 18 4.42 -46.92 -25.74
N ASN A 19 5.17 -46.22 -24.89
CA ASN A 19 4.83 -46.00 -23.50
C ASN A 19 3.60 -45.08 -23.41
N LYS A 20 2.42 -45.67 -23.21
CA LYS A 20 1.12 -44.97 -23.16
C LYS A 20 0.95 -44.21 -21.84
N TYR A 21 1.79 -43.21 -21.59
CA TYR A 21 1.40 -42.10 -20.73
C TYR A 21 0.26 -41.36 -21.43
N GLY A 22 -0.98 -41.61 -20.99
CA GLY A 22 -2.12 -40.84 -21.45
C GLY A 22 -1.92 -39.37 -21.09
N SER A 23 -1.99 -38.49 -22.09
CA SER A 23 -1.98 -37.05 -21.86
C SER A 23 -3.28 -36.66 -21.17
N LEU A 24 -3.26 -36.64 -19.84
CA LEU A 24 -4.34 -36.08 -19.02
C LEU A 24 -4.30 -34.57 -19.19
N ASN A 25 -5.29 -33.99 -19.86
CA ASN A 25 -5.38 -32.54 -19.96
C ASN A 25 -6.07 -31.99 -18.72
N LEU A 26 -5.69 -30.79 -18.29
CA LEU A 26 -6.27 -30.16 -17.10
C LEU A 26 -7.78 -29.87 -17.24
N THR A 27 -8.28 -29.84 -18.49
CA THR A 27 -9.70 -29.75 -18.87
C THR A 27 -10.50 -31.03 -18.67
N ASP A 28 -9.84 -32.17 -18.51
CA ASP A 28 -10.47 -33.49 -18.43
C ASP A 28 -10.84 -33.85 -16.97
N LEU A 29 -10.49 -32.98 -16.02
CA LEU A 29 -10.85 -33.08 -14.61
C LEU A 29 -12.30 -32.59 -14.35
N PRO A 30 -12.96 -33.11 -13.29
CA PRO A 30 -14.23 -32.55 -12.81
C PRO A 30 -14.11 -31.06 -12.45
N GLN A 31 -15.19 -30.31 -12.65
CA GLN A 31 -15.23 -28.86 -12.36
C GLN A 31 -14.81 -28.54 -10.92
N ASP A 32 -15.21 -29.36 -9.94
CA ASP A 32 -14.90 -29.14 -8.53
C ASP A 32 -13.41 -29.36 -8.23
N CYS A 33 -12.74 -30.26 -8.95
CA CYS A 33 -11.29 -30.44 -8.88
C CYS A 33 -10.57 -29.22 -9.48
N ILE A 34 -11.06 -28.69 -10.60
CA ILE A 34 -10.51 -27.48 -11.22
C ILE A 34 -10.72 -26.28 -10.28
N ALA A 35 -11.92 -26.12 -9.70
CA ALA A 35 -12.23 -25.09 -8.70
C ALA A 35 -11.28 -25.17 -7.50
N THR A 36 -11.08 -26.37 -6.94
CA THR A 36 -10.15 -26.61 -5.82
C THR A 36 -8.69 -26.31 -6.17
N VAL A 37 -8.27 -26.49 -7.43
CA VAL A 37 -6.91 -26.11 -7.86
C VAL A 37 -6.79 -24.59 -7.99
N ILE A 38 -7.77 -23.91 -8.60
CA ILE A 38 -7.69 -22.46 -8.83
C ILE A 38 -7.94 -21.62 -7.56
N SER A 39 -8.61 -22.17 -6.54
CA SER A 39 -8.77 -21.52 -5.22
C SER A 39 -7.45 -21.35 -4.45
N PHE A 40 -6.36 -21.99 -4.88
CA PHE A 40 -5.00 -21.75 -4.37
C PHE A 40 -4.16 -20.79 -5.24
N THR A 41 -4.75 -20.20 -6.30
CA THR A 41 -4.09 -19.19 -7.15
C THR A 41 -4.48 -17.78 -6.74
N SER A 42 -4.06 -16.73 -7.46
CA SER A 42 -4.53 -15.37 -7.18
C SER A 42 -5.91 -15.09 -7.80
N PRO A 43 -6.70 -14.15 -7.27
CA PRO A 43 -7.92 -13.65 -7.92
C PRO A 43 -7.67 -13.15 -9.36
N GLN A 44 -6.49 -12.58 -9.63
CA GLN A 44 -6.07 -12.20 -10.99
C GLN A 44 -5.90 -13.42 -11.91
N ASP A 45 -5.35 -14.52 -11.41
CA ASP A 45 -5.12 -15.74 -12.19
C ASP A 45 -6.40 -16.55 -12.40
N VAL A 46 -7.32 -16.59 -11.42
CA VAL A 46 -8.68 -17.10 -11.63
C VAL A 46 -9.38 -16.35 -12.76
N CYS A 47 -9.28 -15.02 -12.78
CA CYS A 47 -9.81 -14.20 -13.87
C CYS A 47 -9.15 -14.52 -15.22
N ARG A 48 -7.82 -14.75 -15.28
CA ARG A 48 -7.13 -15.17 -16.52
C ARG A 48 -7.57 -16.56 -16.98
N LEU A 49 -7.63 -17.53 -16.09
CA LEU A 49 -8.00 -18.92 -16.38
C LEU A 49 -9.44 -19.02 -16.90
N SER A 50 -10.36 -18.17 -16.43
CA SER A 50 -11.73 -18.08 -16.93
C SER A 50 -11.86 -17.85 -18.45
N LEU A 51 -10.81 -17.33 -19.09
CA LEU A 51 -10.74 -17.06 -20.53
C LEU A 51 -10.17 -18.22 -21.35
N VAL A 52 -9.62 -19.26 -20.70
CA VAL A 52 -8.91 -20.38 -21.37
C VAL A 52 -9.88 -21.44 -21.89
N SER A 53 -10.95 -21.76 -21.14
CA SER A 53 -12.00 -22.68 -21.61
C SER A 53 -13.32 -22.43 -20.89
N THR A 54 -14.41 -23.00 -21.42
CA THR A 54 -15.73 -23.00 -20.77
C THR A 54 -15.71 -23.71 -19.40
N THR A 55 -14.93 -24.78 -19.25
CA THR A 55 -14.77 -25.50 -17.97
C THR A 55 -14.02 -24.67 -16.92
N PHE A 56 -12.97 -23.94 -17.33
CA PHE A 56 -12.32 -22.98 -16.43
C PHE A 56 -13.25 -21.82 -16.09
N LYS A 57 -14.05 -21.33 -17.05
CA LYS A 57 -15.04 -20.30 -16.79
C LYS A 57 -16.04 -20.75 -15.73
N SER A 58 -16.68 -21.91 -15.88
CA SER A 58 -17.66 -22.40 -14.89
C SER A 58 -17.04 -22.71 -13.53
N ALA A 59 -15.80 -23.21 -13.48
CA ALA A 59 -15.04 -23.33 -12.22
C ALA A 59 -14.76 -21.96 -11.58
N SER A 60 -14.39 -20.93 -12.36
CA SER A 60 -14.06 -19.58 -11.86
C SER A 60 -15.24 -18.75 -11.38
N GLU A 61 -16.48 -19.17 -11.68
CA GLU A 61 -17.71 -18.58 -11.13
C GLU A 61 -18.19 -19.31 -9.86
N SER A 62 -17.48 -20.35 -9.38
CA SER A 62 -17.85 -21.11 -8.18
C SER A 62 -17.55 -20.34 -6.90
N ASP A 63 -18.56 -20.21 -6.02
CA ASP A 63 -18.42 -19.55 -4.71
C ASP A 63 -17.32 -20.17 -3.84
N ALA A 64 -17.04 -21.47 -3.97
CA ALA A 64 -15.94 -22.13 -3.26
C ALA A 64 -14.54 -21.60 -3.64
N VAL A 65 -14.40 -21.01 -4.84
CA VAL A 65 -13.15 -20.33 -5.27
C VAL A 65 -13.05 -18.95 -4.63
N TRP A 66 -14.15 -18.20 -4.60
CA TRP A 66 -14.13 -16.85 -4.04
C TRP A 66 -14.08 -16.85 -2.51
N GLU A 67 -14.57 -17.91 -1.86
CA GLU A 67 -14.47 -18.13 -0.42
C GLU A 67 -13.02 -18.19 0.09
N SER A 68 -12.07 -18.78 -0.65
CA SER A 68 -10.66 -18.82 -0.24
C SER A 68 -9.94 -17.47 -0.36
N PHE A 69 -10.53 -16.50 -1.08
CA PHE A 69 -10.00 -15.14 -1.24
C PHE A 69 -10.62 -14.13 -0.28
N LEU A 70 -11.63 -14.54 0.50
CA LEU A 70 -12.25 -13.71 1.51
C LEU A 70 -11.54 -13.88 2.87
N PRO A 71 -11.40 -12.81 3.67
CA PRO A 71 -11.00 -12.93 5.06
C PRO A 71 -11.84 -13.97 5.81
N SER A 72 -11.23 -14.83 6.62
CA SER A 72 -11.95 -15.75 7.52
C SER A 72 -13.01 -15.01 8.37
N ASP A 73 -12.69 -13.77 8.75
CA ASP A 73 -13.44 -12.88 9.63
C ASP A 73 -14.56 -12.11 8.90
N HIS A 74 -14.80 -12.35 7.60
CA HIS A 74 -15.72 -11.57 6.77
C HIS A 74 -17.15 -11.55 7.35
N GLN A 75 -17.64 -12.68 7.88
CA GLN A 75 -18.99 -12.79 8.44
C GLN A 75 -19.19 -11.98 9.73
N ALA A 76 -18.11 -11.68 10.46
CA ALA A 76 -18.15 -10.82 11.65
C ALA A 76 -17.95 -9.33 11.31
N SER A 77 -17.38 -9.03 10.14
CA SER A 77 -17.03 -7.66 9.72
C SER A 77 -18.06 -7.03 8.78
N ILE A 78 -18.79 -7.85 8.00
CA ILE A 78 -19.76 -7.37 7.00
C ILE A 78 -21.10 -7.06 7.67
N PRO A 79 -21.66 -5.84 7.50
CA PRO A 79 -23.01 -5.52 7.97
C PRO A 79 -24.05 -6.47 7.38
N SER A 80 -24.92 -7.02 8.22
CA SER A 80 -25.96 -8.00 7.82
C SER A 80 -27.01 -7.45 6.84
N SER A 81 -26.97 -6.16 6.53
CA SER A 81 -27.78 -5.49 5.50
C SER A 81 -27.24 -5.69 4.07
N LEU A 82 -26.00 -6.15 3.89
CA LEU A 82 -25.38 -6.35 2.58
C LEU A 82 -25.63 -7.77 2.06
N SER A 83 -26.79 -8.00 1.43
CA SER A 83 -27.11 -9.24 0.73
C SER A 83 -26.49 -9.26 -0.68
N PHE A 84 -25.40 -10.00 -0.86
CA PHE A 84 -24.80 -10.27 -2.18
C PHE A 84 -25.38 -11.56 -2.79
N SER A 85 -25.40 -11.67 -4.12
CA SER A 85 -25.91 -12.89 -4.78
C SER A 85 -24.84 -13.98 -4.96
N SER A 86 -23.56 -13.62 -4.85
CA SER A 86 -22.41 -14.53 -4.86
C SER A 86 -21.26 -14.02 -4.00
N LYS A 87 -20.34 -14.91 -3.60
CA LYS A 87 -19.09 -14.55 -2.91
C LYS A 87 -18.14 -13.75 -3.82
N LYS A 88 -18.29 -13.89 -5.14
CA LYS A 88 -17.60 -13.07 -6.16
C LYS A 88 -18.03 -11.60 -6.13
N GLU A 89 -19.33 -11.33 -6.07
CA GLU A 89 -19.85 -9.96 -5.90
C GLU A 89 -19.42 -9.35 -4.56
N LEU A 90 -19.47 -10.14 -3.49
CA LEU A 90 -18.99 -9.75 -2.16
C LEU A 90 -17.50 -9.38 -2.20
N TYR A 91 -16.64 -10.20 -2.82
CA TYR A 91 -15.23 -9.90 -3.04
C TYR A 91 -15.02 -8.60 -3.83
N LEU A 92 -15.72 -8.43 -4.96
CA LEU A 92 -15.61 -7.20 -5.77
C LEU A 92 -16.06 -5.95 -4.98
N SER A 93 -17.14 -6.06 -4.20
CA SER A 93 -17.61 -4.99 -3.33
C SER A 93 -16.59 -4.65 -2.23
N LEU A 94 -15.87 -5.62 -1.68
CA LEU A 94 -14.76 -5.39 -0.74
C LEU A 94 -13.50 -4.79 -1.41
N CYS A 95 -13.36 -4.90 -2.73
CA CYS A 95 -12.30 -4.22 -3.47
C CYS A 95 -12.66 -2.78 -3.84
N GLU A 96 -13.94 -2.50 -4.08
CA GLU A 96 -14.42 -1.19 -4.54
C GLU A 96 -14.86 -0.28 -3.38
N ASN A 97 -15.39 -0.86 -2.30
CA ASN A 97 -15.81 -0.17 -1.08
C ASN A 97 -14.92 -0.55 0.11
N HIS A 98 -14.87 0.34 1.11
CA HIS A 98 -14.20 0.11 2.37
C HIS A 98 -15.25 -0.14 3.47
N ILE A 99 -15.01 -1.12 4.33
CA ILE A 99 -15.88 -1.45 5.48
C ILE A 99 -15.26 -0.86 6.75
N LEU A 100 -16.08 -0.14 7.51
CA LEU A 100 -15.70 0.50 8.77
C LEU A 100 -15.83 -0.52 9.90
N ILE A 101 -14.75 -0.72 10.66
CA ILE A 101 -14.63 -1.70 11.74
C ILE A 101 -14.10 -1.02 13.01
N ASP A 102 -14.20 -1.71 14.16
CA ASP A 102 -13.73 -1.18 15.46
C ASP A 102 -14.35 0.18 15.84
N GLY A 103 -15.63 0.39 15.47
CA GLY A 103 -16.37 1.61 15.79
C GLY A 103 -15.90 2.84 15.01
N ASP A 104 -15.84 2.74 13.68
CA ASP A 104 -15.31 3.75 12.73
C ASP A 104 -13.83 4.14 12.95
N ARG A 105 -13.10 3.41 13.80
CA ARG A 105 -11.68 3.70 14.02
C ARG A 105 -10.78 3.18 12.90
N LYS A 106 -11.19 2.13 12.18
CA LYS A 106 -10.38 1.45 11.17
C LYS A 106 -11.24 1.11 9.96
N SER A 107 -10.69 1.21 8.73
CA SER A 107 -11.37 0.74 7.52
C SER A 107 -10.64 -0.44 6.88
N LEU A 108 -11.36 -1.47 6.48
CA LEU A 108 -10.87 -2.65 5.75
C LEU A 108 -11.31 -2.60 4.28
N GLN A 109 -10.39 -2.90 3.37
CA GLN A 109 -10.60 -3.09 1.93
C GLN A 109 -9.76 -4.30 1.46
N LEU A 110 -10.05 -4.88 0.29
CA LEU A 110 -9.23 -5.93 -0.32
C LEU A 110 -8.48 -5.42 -1.55
N GLU A 111 -7.21 -5.79 -1.68
CA GLU A 111 -6.45 -5.53 -2.91
C GLU A 111 -6.93 -6.42 -4.06
N ARG A 112 -7.55 -5.79 -5.07
CA ARG A 112 -8.28 -6.44 -6.17
C ARG A 112 -7.56 -7.59 -6.88
N LEU A 113 -6.23 -7.53 -6.97
CA LEU A 113 -5.43 -8.51 -7.72
C LEU A 113 -5.01 -9.73 -6.89
N SER A 114 -4.81 -9.54 -5.58
CA SER A 114 -4.15 -10.51 -4.69
C SER A 114 -5.07 -11.06 -3.60
N GLY A 115 -6.20 -10.40 -3.33
CA GLY A 115 -7.09 -10.69 -2.19
C GLY A 115 -6.50 -10.32 -0.82
N LYS A 116 -5.34 -9.69 -0.78
CA LYS A 116 -4.67 -9.30 0.48
C LYS A 116 -5.41 -8.15 1.15
N LYS A 117 -5.48 -8.18 2.49
CA LYS A 117 -6.15 -7.15 3.30
C LYS A 117 -5.41 -5.82 3.20
N VAL A 118 -6.15 -4.75 2.93
CA VAL A 118 -5.73 -3.33 3.04
C VAL A 118 -6.45 -2.73 4.25
N TYR A 119 -5.71 -2.05 5.12
CA TYR A 119 -6.27 -1.34 6.28
C TYR A 119 -5.99 0.15 6.20
N MET A 120 -6.84 0.95 6.86
CA MET A 120 -6.51 2.32 7.20
C MET A 120 -6.92 2.57 8.65
N LEU A 121 -6.00 3.09 9.46
CA LEU A 121 -6.27 3.58 10.82
C LEU A 121 -6.76 5.03 10.69
N SER A 122 -7.94 5.36 11.22
CA SER A 122 -8.45 6.74 11.23
C SER A 122 -7.62 7.63 12.14
N ALA A 123 -7.69 8.95 11.97
CA ALA A 123 -7.04 9.90 12.87
C ALA A 123 -7.47 9.74 14.35
N ARG A 124 -8.69 9.24 14.62
CA ARG A 124 -9.19 8.91 15.97
C ARG A 124 -8.56 7.65 16.59
N ASP A 125 -7.91 6.82 15.77
CA ASP A 125 -7.21 5.60 16.16
C ASP A 125 -5.68 5.81 16.29
N LEU A 126 -5.18 6.98 15.90
CA LEU A 126 -3.79 7.38 16.03
C LEU A 126 -3.55 8.06 17.38
N PHE A 127 -2.41 7.74 18.00
CA PHE A 127 -1.88 8.57 19.08
C PHE A 127 -1.31 9.86 18.47
N ILE A 128 -1.98 10.98 18.74
CA ILE A 128 -1.59 12.31 18.29
C ILE A 128 -1.22 13.15 19.51
N VAL A 129 0.02 13.68 19.55
CA VAL A 129 0.45 14.50 20.69
C VAL A 129 -0.39 15.77 20.78
N TRP A 130 -1.03 15.93 21.94
CA TRP A 130 -2.05 16.93 22.25
C TRP A 130 -3.31 16.91 21.38
N GLY A 131 -3.66 15.78 20.73
CA GLY A 131 -4.85 15.66 19.86
C GLY A 131 -6.17 16.08 20.52
N ASP A 132 -6.30 15.92 21.83
CA ASP A 132 -7.47 16.33 22.62
C ASP A 132 -7.41 17.78 23.14
N THR A 133 -6.44 18.59 22.68
CA THR A 133 -6.25 19.99 23.10
C THR A 133 -6.74 20.97 22.01
N PRO A 134 -7.90 21.65 22.18
CA PRO A 134 -8.51 22.51 21.15
C PRO A 134 -7.69 23.74 20.72
N THR A 135 -6.61 24.05 21.43
CA THR A 135 -5.63 25.09 21.06
C THR A 135 -4.72 24.64 19.91
N TYR A 136 -4.47 23.34 19.79
CA TYR A 136 -3.45 22.75 18.94
C TYR A 136 -4.04 21.89 17.83
N TRP A 137 -5.13 21.16 18.11
CA TRP A 137 -5.83 20.30 17.17
C TRP A 137 -7.34 20.56 17.22
N ARG A 138 -8.00 20.39 16.07
CA ARG A 138 -9.46 20.43 15.92
C ARG A 138 -9.91 19.18 15.19
N TRP A 139 -10.93 18.52 15.72
CA TRP A 139 -11.62 17.44 15.04
C TRP A 139 -12.70 18.05 14.13
N ILE A 140 -12.68 17.67 12.85
CA ILE A 140 -13.63 18.16 11.83
C ILE A 140 -14.19 16.98 11.04
N SER A 141 -15.42 17.13 10.55
CA SER A 141 -15.97 16.24 9.51
C SER A 141 -15.86 16.92 8.16
N ILE A 142 -15.46 16.17 7.12
CA ILE A 142 -15.36 16.65 5.73
C ILE A 142 -15.89 15.58 4.76
N PRO A 143 -16.59 15.96 3.68
CA PRO A 143 -17.32 15.01 2.83
C PRO A 143 -16.42 14.14 1.95
N GLU A 144 -15.12 14.45 1.83
CA GLU A 144 -14.16 13.58 1.12
C GLU A 144 -13.35 12.68 2.07
N SER A 145 -13.76 12.55 3.33
CA SER A 145 -13.20 11.58 4.29
C SER A 145 -13.83 10.20 4.16
N ARG A 146 -13.08 9.16 4.54
CA ARG A 146 -13.57 7.78 4.76
C ARG A 146 -14.16 7.57 6.17
N PHE A 147 -13.86 8.47 7.10
CA PHE A 147 -14.21 8.39 8.53
C PHE A 147 -15.01 9.64 8.93
N GLU A 148 -15.88 9.56 9.94
CA GLU A 148 -16.72 10.67 10.39
C GLU A 148 -15.89 11.91 10.78
N GLU A 149 -14.76 11.72 11.46
CA GLU A 149 -13.86 12.79 11.92
C GLU A 149 -12.41 12.62 11.42
N VAL A 150 -11.78 13.76 11.12
CA VAL A 150 -10.35 13.89 10.79
C VAL A 150 -9.68 14.97 11.65
N ALA A 151 -8.38 14.85 11.88
CA ALA A 151 -7.63 15.74 12.77
C ALA A 151 -7.01 16.92 12.00
N GLU A 152 -7.55 18.12 12.18
CA GLU A 152 -6.97 19.37 11.68
C GLU A 152 -5.98 19.95 12.69
N LEU A 153 -4.73 20.11 12.27
CA LEU A 153 -3.69 20.76 13.04
C LEU A 153 -3.88 22.29 12.98
N ILE A 154 -4.14 22.92 14.14
CA ILE A 154 -4.22 24.37 14.25
C ILE A 154 -2.82 24.98 14.26
N ASN A 155 -2.01 24.62 15.27
CA ASN A 155 -0.68 25.19 15.50
C ASN A 155 0.10 24.39 16.56
N VAL A 156 1.25 23.79 16.22
CA VAL A 156 2.18 23.15 17.18
C VAL A 156 3.64 23.42 16.83
N CYS A 157 4.54 23.37 17.83
CA CYS A 157 5.99 23.33 17.62
C CYS A 157 6.54 21.89 17.50
N TRP A 158 5.98 20.97 18.29
CA TRP A 158 6.24 19.51 18.28
C TRP A 158 5.10 18.82 17.53
N LEU A 159 5.41 18.11 16.45
CA LEU A 159 4.44 17.27 15.75
C LEU A 159 4.82 15.81 15.96
N GLU A 160 3.91 15.01 16.52
CA GLU A 160 4.10 13.58 16.72
C GLU A 160 2.78 12.84 16.54
N ILE A 161 2.79 11.86 15.65
CA ILE A 161 1.67 10.99 15.29
C ILE A 161 2.19 9.56 15.28
N ARG A 162 1.50 8.63 15.94
CA ARG A 162 1.79 7.19 15.91
C ARG A 162 0.54 6.38 15.63
N GLY A 163 0.67 5.36 14.79
CA GLY A 163 -0.36 4.34 14.57
C GLY A 163 0.15 2.96 15.00
N LYS A 164 -0.76 2.13 15.51
CA LYS A 164 -0.49 0.74 15.88
C LYS A 164 -1.54 -0.19 15.29
N ILE A 165 -1.12 -1.33 14.76
CA ILE A 165 -2.02 -2.39 14.28
C ILE A 165 -1.44 -3.76 14.62
N ALA A 166 -2.27 -4.70 15.07
CA ALA A 166 -1.83 -6.07 15.33
C ALA A 166 -1.42 -6.76 14.02
N ILE A 167 -0.23 -7.38 13.99
CA ILE A 167 0.34 -8.02 12.80
C ILE A 167 -0.56 -9.18 12.33
N SER A 168 -1.24 -9.85 13.24
CA SER A 168 -2.24 -10.89 12.99
C SER A 168 -3.49 -10.42 12.22
N MET A 169 -3.77 -9.10 12.17
CA MET A 169 -4.81 -8.56 11.30
C MET A 169 -4.38 -8.56 9.82
N LEU A 170 -3.08 -8.36 9.56
CA LEU A 170 -2.49 -8.28 8.23
C LEU A 170 -2.38 -9.67 7.59
N SER A 171 -2.43 -9.75 6.26
CA SER A 171 -2.26 -11.02 5.54
C SER A 171 -0.81 -11.53 5.63
N PRO A 172 -0.56 -12.80 6.00
CA PRO A 172 0.79 -13.36 6.07
C PRO A 172 1.41 -13.57 4.69
N MET A 173 2.73 -13.74 4.64
CA MET A 173 3.57 -13.80 3.43
C MET A 173 3.27 -12.62 2.49
N THR A 174 3.36 -11.40 3.03
CA THR A 174 3.01 -10.16 2.32
C THR A 174 3.92 -9.02 2.75
N ARG A 175 4.51 -8.30 1.77
CA ARG A 175 5.17 -7.02 2.02
C ARG A 175 4.12 -5.91 1.98
N TYR A 176 4.13 -5.07 2.99
CA TYR A 176 3.24 -3.94 3.20
C TYR A 176 4.03 -2.64 3.17
N LYS A 177 3.39 -1.57 2.70
CA LYS A 177 3.82 -0.18 2.91
C LYS A 177 2.79 0.55 3.77
N ALA A 178 3.29 1.33 4.72
CA ALA A 178 2.50 2.27 5.50
C ALA A 178 2.59 3.66 4.86
N CYS A 179 1.48 4.38 4.77
CA CYS A 179 1.41 5.73 4.19
C CYS A 179 0.53 6.64 5.05
N LEU A 180 1.04 7.77 5.51
CA LEU A 180 0.22 8.83 6.11
C LEU A 180 -0.62 9.48 5.00
N VAL A 181 -1.94 9.54 5.19
CA VAL A 181 -2.88 10.19 4.28
C VAL A 181 -3.38 11.49 4.89
N PHE A 182 -3.13 12.61 4.19
CA PHE A 182 -3.36 13.95 4.73
C PHE A 182 -3.66 14.98 3.62
N LYS A 183 -4.15 16.16 4.01
CA LYS A 183 -4.36 17.33 3.16
C LYS A 183 -3.66 18.53 3.78
N ALA A 184 -3.26 19.49 2.95
CA ALA A 184 -2.81 20.80 3.40
C ALA A 184 -3.90 21.84 3.11
N THR A 185 -4.28 22.63 4.11
CA THR A 185 -5.20 23.76 3.93
C THR A 185 -4.51 24.89 3.16
N ALA A 186 -5.31 25.80 2.58
CA ALA A 186 -4.80 27.02 1.95
C ALA A 186 -4.08 28.00 2.90
N ARG A 187 -4.00 27.68 4.20
CA ARG A 187 -3.27 28.42 5.24
C ARG A 187 -2.15 27.58 5.88
N ALA A 188 -1.75 26.46 5.29
CA ALA A 188 -0.70 25.62 5.85
C ALA A 188 0.66 26.35 5.89
N TYR A 189 1.42 26.17 6.97
CA TYR A 189 2.74 26.79 7.17
C TYR A 189 3.65 25.94 8.05
N GLY A 190 4.96 26.13 7.92
CA GLY A 190 6.01 25.55 8.79
C GLY A 190 6.71 24.32 8.19
N PHE A 191 6.08 23.64 7.23
CA PHE A 191 6.59 22.42 6.59
C PHE A 191 7.60 22.66 5.47
N ASP A 192 7.81 23.91 5.06
CA ASP A 192 8.61 24.30 3.89
C ASP A 192 10.08 23.82 3.99
N PHE A 193 10.64 23.75 5.20
CA PHE A 193 12.09 23.55 5.42
C PHE A 193 12.48 22.38 6.34
N GLN A 194 11.56 21.84 7.13
CA GLN A 194 11.87 20.82 8.15
C GLN A 194 11.47 19.43 7.65
N PRO A 195 12.36 18.41 7.71
CA PRO A 195 11.96 17.03 7.50
C PRO A 195 11.26 16.48 8.75
N ALA A 196 10.21 15.69 8.56
CA ALA A 196 9.72 14.78 9.58
C ALA A 196 10.56 13.50 9.54
N GLU A 197 10.94 12.99 10.71
CA GLU A 197 11.38 11.61 10.87
C GLU A 197 10.14 10.70 10.78
N VAL A 198 10.25 9.60 10.04
CA VAL A 198 9.23 8.56 9.96
C VAL A 198 9.87 7.19 10.16
N SER A 199 9.11 6.29 10.78
CA SER A 199 9.56 4.92 11.03
C SER A 199 8.42 3.91 10.89
N VAL A 200 8.80 2.66 10.59
CA VAL A 200 7.94 1.48 10.67
C VAL A 200 8.73 0.39 11.40
N SER A 201 8.13 -0.23 12.41
CA SER A 201 8.81 -1.16 13.33
C SER A 201 7.83 -2.08 14.05
N ILE A 202 8.27 -3.27 14.44
CA ILE A 202 7.54 -4.09 15.41
C ILE A 202 7.65 -3.42 16.78
N ALA A 203 6.57 -3.29 17.53
CA ALA A 203 6.56 -2.63 18.83
C ALA A 203 7.61 -3.25 19.78
N GLY A 204 8.47 -2.41 20.36
CA GLY A 204 9.60 -2.85 21.19
C GLY A 204 10.89 -3.19 20.44
N THR A 205 10.91 -3.10 19.09
CA THR A 205 12.14 -3.19 18.28
C THR A 205 12.58 -1.81 17.78
N GLU A 206 13.88 -1.64 17.51
CA GLU A 206 14.40 -0.38 16.95
C GLU A 206 14.13 -0.32 15.44
N GLY A 207 13.34 0.67 15.02
CA GLY A 207 12.88 0.81 13.63
C GLY A 207 13.89 1.46 12.70
N CYS A 208 13.74 1.18 11.40
CA CYS A 208 14.41 1.97 10.38
C CYS A 208 13.77 3.37 10.33
N LYS A 209 14.51 4.37 10.84
CA LYS A 209 14.16 5.80 10.76
C LYS A 209 14.61 6.36 9.42
N ARG A 210 13.76 7.14 8.76
CA ARG A 210 14.11 7.93 7.57
C ARG A 210 13.45 9.31 7.60
N THR A 211 13.87 10.21 6.73
CA THR A 211 13.33 11.58 6.65
C THR A 211 12.48 11.80 5.40
N VAL A 212 11.34 12.48 5.58
CA VAL A 212 10.40 12.88 4.52
C VAL A 212 9.94 14.32 4.75
N TYR A 213 9.31 14.93 3.74
CA TYR A 213 8.73 16.27 3.86
C TYR A 213 7.21 16.25 3.71
N LEU A 214 6.52 17.09 4.48
CA LEU A 214 5.05 17.21 4.43
C LEU A 214 4.56 18.35 3.50
N ASP A 215 5.47 19.21 3.00
CA ASP A 215 5.14 20.25 2.02
C ASP A 215 5.00 19.69 0.59
N ALA A 216 3.77 19.52 0.12
CA ALA A 216 3.48 19.15 -1.28
C ALA A 216 3.94 20.21 -2.31
N ALA A 217 4.14 21.47 -1.91
CA ALA A 217 4.64 22.50 -2.82
C ALA A 217 6.15 22.37 -3.12
N ARG A 218 6.93 21.57 -2.36
CA ARG A 218 8.36 21.36 -2.61
C ARG A 218 8.66 20.85 -4.01
N GLY A 219 7.97 19.80 -4.46
CA GLY A 219 8.17 19.22 -5.80
C GLY A 219 7.90 20.21 -6.93
N LEU A 220 6.93 21.12 -6.75
CA LEU A 220 6.65 22.22 -7.68
C LEU A 220 7.72 23.31 -7.62
N ARG A 221 8.07 23.78 -6.40
CA ARG A 221 9.06 24.85 -6.17
C ARG A 221 10.44 24.48 -6.71
N GLN A 222 10.88 23.22 -6.56
CA GLN A 222 12.15 22.74 -7.15
C GLN A 222 12.14 22.78 -8.68
N ARG A 223 11.05 22.33 -9.34
CA ARG A 223 10.93 22.38 -10.81
C ARG A 223 11.10 23.79 -11.38
N TYR A 224 10.64 24.83 -10.67
CA TYR A 224 10.79 26.22 -11.11
C TYR A 224 12.16 26.87 -10.83
N GLN A 225 13.05 26.24 -10.03
CA GLN A 225 14.41 26.75 -9.80
C GLN A 225 15.42 26.33 -10.87
N ILE A 226 15.07 25.38 -11.76
CA ILE A 226 15.96 24.81 -12.78
C ILE A 226 16.09 25.73 -14.02
N VAL A 227 15.44 26.90 -14.05
CA VAL A 227 15.60 27.90 -15.12
C VAL A 227 16.69 28.92 -14.73
N PRO A 228 17.88 28.92 -15.36
CA PRO A 228 18.91 29.91 -15.05
C PRO A 228 18.45 31.28 -15.57
N ARG A 229 18.01 32.15 -14.65
CA ARG A 229 17.78 33.57 -14.98
C ARG A 229 19.11 34.18 -15.41
N ARG A 230 19.31 34.36 -16.73
CA ARG A 230 20.38 35.20 -17.26
C ARG A 230 20.16 36.63 -16.75
N ILE A 231 20.82 36.98 -15.67
CA ILE A 231 20.85 38.34 -15.15
C ILE A 231 21.61 39.18 -16.19
N GLY A 232 20.86 39.99 -16.96
CA GLY A 232 21.44 41.09 -17.69
C GLY A 232 22.07 42.07 -16.70
N LEU A 233 23.26 42.58 -17.01
CA LEU A 233 23.87 43.62 -16.19
C LEU A 233 22.97 44.86 -16.18
N PHE A 234 22.76 45.48 -15.01
CA PHE A 234 23.07 46.90 -14.79
C PHE A 234 22.92 47.32 -13.30
N SER A 235 23.94 48.05 -12.83
CA SER A 235 23.93 49.02 -11.70
C SER A 235 23.57 48.62 -10.25
N ARG A 236 24.62 48.33 -9.46
CA ARG A 236 24.99 49.04 -8.21
C ARG A 236 23.89 49.42 -7.19
N SER A 237 23.80 48.68 -6.07
CA SER A 237 24.38 49.09 -4.75
C SER A 237 23.62 48.60 -3.51
N ARG A 238 24.39 48.20 -2.48
CA ARG A 238 23.99 47.95 -1.07
C ARG A 238 22.93 46.86 -0.81
N PHE A 239 23.42 45.63 -0.62
CA PHE A 239 23.01 44.81 0.53
C PHE A 239 24.25 44.06 1.06
N LEU A 240 24.58 44.27 2.34
CA LEU A 240 25.53 43.46 3.11
C LEU A 240 24.75 42.93 4.32
N GLY A 241 24.56 41.61 4.40
CA GLY A 241 23.71 41.02 5.43
C GLY A 241 23.28 39.59 5.11
N LEU A 242 24.21 38.64 5.34
CA LEU A 242 23.92 37.23 5.61
C LEU A 242 22.82 36.56 4.75
N GLN A 243 23.11 36.30 3.47
CA GLN A 243 22.64 35.03 2.90
C GLN A 243 23.45 33.92 3.56
N ALA A 244 22.85 33.24 4.55
CA ALA A 244 23.26 31.87 4.84
C ALA A 244 23.10 31.05 3.55
N PRO A 245 24.05 30.18 3.19
CA PRO A 245 23.85 29.29 2.05
C PRO A 245 22.65 28.40 2.36
N VAL A 246 21.58 28.53 1.56
CA VAL A 246 20.48 27.56 1.59
C VAL A 246 21.11 26.19 1.37
N PRO A 247 20.99 25.24 2.32
CA PRO A 247 21.55 23.92 2.12
C PRO A 247 20.94 23.34 0.85
N LEU A 248 21.78 23.01 -0.13
CA LEU A 248 21.37 22.16 -1.23
C LEU A 248 21.04 20.81 -0.61
N ALA A 249 19.76 20.62 -0.30
CA ALA A 249 19.25 19.34 0.15
C ALA A 249 19.73 18.28 -0.85
N PRO A 250 20.21 17.11 -0.39
CA PRO A 250 20.62 16.06 -1.30
C PRO A 250 19.46 15.74 -2.24
N ALA A 251 19.78 15.37 -3.49
CA ALA A 251 18.78 15.05 -4.51
C ALA A 251 18.00 13.80 -4.08
N GLY A 252 16.94 14.03 -3.30
CA GLY A 252 16.09 12.99 -2.74
C GLY A 252 15.38 12.23 -3.84
N GLY A 253 15.17 10.94 -3.61
CA GLY A 253 14.25 10.14 -4.42
C GLY A 253 12.84 10.73 -4.39
N ASP A 254 12.05 10.37 -5.40
CA ASP A 254 10.65 10.81 -5.56
C ASP A 254 9.79 10.53 -4.30
N ASP A 255 10.21 9.56 -3.48
CA ASP A 255 9.53 9.05 -2.30
C ASP A 255 9.74 9.89 -1.01
N GLN A 256 10.57 10.95 -1.06
CA GLN A 256 10.72 11.89 0.06
C GLN A 256 9.67 13.02 0.10
N ASN A 257 8.85 13.16 -0.93
CA ASN A 257 7.84 14.23 -1.05
C ASN A 257 6.42 13.64 -1.16
N PRO A 258 5.37 14.37 -0.73
CA PRO A 258 4.01 13.86 -0.77
C PRO A 258 3.52 13.70 -2.22
N LYS A 259 2.81 12.60 -2.49
CA LYS A 259 2.26 12.27 -3.81
C LYS A 259 0.74 12.45 -3.78
N THR A 260 0.17 13.07 -4.82
CA THR A 260 -1.28 13.32 -4.90
C THR A 260 -2.02 12.05 -5.32
N ARG A 261 -3.05 11.68 -4.56
CA ARG A 261 -3.95 10.56 -4.80
C ARG A 261 -5.12 10.96 -5.70
N GLY A 262 -5.76 9.98 -6.33
CA GLY A 262 -6.96 10.20 -7.16
C GLY A 262 -8.20 10.69 -6.39
N ASP A 263 -8.21 10.52 -5.07
CA ASP A 263 -9.25 10.99 -4.13
C ASP A 263 -9.01 12.45 -3.65
N GLY A 264 -7.98 13.13 -4.17
CA GLY A 264 -7.63 14.50 -3.81
C GLY A 264 -6.92 14.65 -2.46
N TRP A 265 -6.55 13.54 -1.81
CA TRP A 265 -5.64 13.54 -0.66
C TRP A 265 -4.17 13.48 -1.11
N LEU A 266 -3.26 13.76 -0.18
CA LEU A 266 -1.83 13.50 -0.30
C LEU A 266 -1.51 12.21 0.46
N GLU A 267 -0.57 11.42 -0.06
CA GLU A 267 0.12 10.38 0.69
C GLU A 267 1.61 10.67 0.81
N ILE A 268 2.18 10.38 1.98
CA ILE A 268 3.62 10.19 2.14
C ILE A 268 3.86 8.81 2.75
N GLU A 269 4.79 8.06 2.17
CA GLU A 269 5.13 6.73 2.67
C GLU A 269 5.95 6.85 3.97
N LEU A 270 5.63 6.03 4.96
CA LEU A 270 6.34 5.98 6.25
C LEU A 270 7.48 4.96 6.21
N GLY A 271 7.23 3.81 5.57
CA GLY A 271 8.18 2.74 5.35
C GLY A 271 7.48 1.44 4.94
N GLU A 272 8.26 0.38 4.80
CA GLU A 272 7.77 -0.96 4.48
C GLU A 272 7.95 -1.94 5.66
N PHE A 273 7.13 -3.00 5.66
CA PHE A 273 7.18 -4.11 6.60
C PHE A 273 6.87 -5.41 5.87
N PHE A 274 7.55 -6.52 6.20
CA PHE A 274 7.21 -7.85 5.67
C PHE A 274 6.57 -8.69 6.77
N ASN A 275 5.29 -9.06 6.58
CA ASN A 275 4.63 -10.05 7.41
C ASN A 275 4.96 -11.44 6.87
N ASP A 276 5.81 -12.19 7.58
CA ASP A 276 6.15 -13.58 7.27
C ASP A 276 5.17 -14.60 7.89
N GLY A 277 4.25 -14.15 8.76
CA GLY A 277 3.34 -15.00 9.52
C GLY A 277 3.97 -15.73 10.72
N SER A 278 5.20 -15.39 11.12
CA SER A 278 5.87 -15.94 12.32
C SER A 278 5.85 -14.99 13.52
N ILE A 279 5.65 -13.69 13.27
CA ILE A 279 5.76 -12.62 14.27
C ILE A 279 4.38 -12.22 14.79
N ASP A 280 4.03 -12.71 15.99
CA ASP A 280 2.95 -12.13 16.80
C ASP A 280 3.42 -10.81 17.45
N GLY A 281 2.60 -9.76 17.34
CA GLY A 281 2.89 -8.44 17.90
C GLY A 281 2.11 -7.31 17.25
N GLU A 282 2.51 -6.08 17.55
CA GLU A 282 1.99 -4.86 16.92
C GLU A 282 3.02 -4.27 15.94
N LEU A 283 2.54 -3.79 14.80
CA LEU A 283 3.28 -2.91 13.90
C LEU A 283 3.05 -1.45 14.35
N GLU A 284 4.11 -0.78 14.82
CA GLU A 284 4.12 0.64 15.15
C GLU A 284 4.68 1.46 13.98
N MET A 285 3.95 2.52 13.62
CA MET A 285 4.27 3.44 12.52
C MET A 285 4.28 4.86 13.09
N SER A 286 5.32 5.66 12.80
CA SER A 286 5.45 7.00 13.39
C SER A 286 5.74 8.10 12.37
N VAL A 287 5.34 9.33 12.73
CA VAL A 287 5.70 10.60 12.09
C VAL A 287 6.05 11.58 13.20
N MET A 288 7.29 12.07 13.23
CA MET A 288 7.82 12.90 14.31
C MET A 288 8.63 14.08 13.75
N GLU A 289 8.34 15.29 14.19
CA GLU A 289 9.05 16.51 13.80
C GLU A 289 9.37 17.33 15.06
N VAL A 290 10.45 16.92 15.74
CA VAL A 290 10.81 17.36 17.10
C VAL A 290 11.99 18.35 17.15
N ASP A 291 13.03 18.15 16.33
CA ASP A 291 14.28 18.92 16.37
C ASP A 291 14.19 20.36 15.83
N GLY A 292 12.98 20.83 15.54
CA GLY A 292 12.73 22.10 14.87
C GLY A 292 12.33 23.25 15.79
N GLY A 293 11.42 23.01 16.74
CA GLY A 293 10.81 24.07 17.57
C GLY A 293 9.95 25.10 16.81
N HIS A 294 9.96 25.11 15.47
CA HIS A 294 9.16 26.01 14.66
C HIS A 294 7.67 25.66 14.75
N TRP A 295 6.84 26.69 14.92
CA TRP A 295 5.38 26.58 14.85
C TRP A 295 4.92 26.24 13.43
N LYS A 296 4.07 25.21 13.32
CA LYS A 296 3.50 24.70 12.07
C LYS A 296 2.00 24.40 12.25
N GLY A 297 1.23 24.56 11.18
CA GLY A 297 -0.22 24.46 11.24
C GLY A 297 -0.87 24.27 9.88
N GLY A 298 -2.16 23.91 9.87
CA GLY A 298 -2.99 23.79 8.68
C GLY A 298 -2.86 22.47 7.92
N LEU A 299 -2.39 21.38 8.53
CA LEU A 299 -2.58 20.02 8.00
C LEU A 299 -3.94 19.46 8.44
N ILE A 300 -4.51 18.58 7.62
CA ILE A 300 -5.66 17.74 7.98
C ILE A 300 -5.22 16.29 7.80
N VAL A 301 -5.14 15.52 8.89
CA VAL A 301 -4.73 14.11 8.88
C VAL A 301 -5.99 13.24 8.83
N GLN A 302 -6.08 12.38 7.81
CA GLN A 302 -7.15 11.38 7.72
C GLN A 302 -6.82 10.12 8.50
N GLY A 303 -5.55 9.69 8.45
CA GLY A 303 -5.14 8.40 8.97
C GLY A 303 -3.83 7.87 8.40
N ILE A 304 -3.51 6.61 8.71
CA ILE A 304 -2.41 5.85 8.11
C ILE A 304 -2.98 4.66 7.35
N GLU A 305 -2.70 4.57 6.04
CA GLU A 305 -3.10 3.47 5.15
C GLU A 305 -1.97 2.41 5.11
N ILE A 306 -2.30 1.15 5.41
CA ILE A 306 -1.41 -0.01 5.38
C ILE A 306 -1.89 -0.94 4.27
N ARG A 307 -1.13 -1.00 3.17
CA ARG A 307 -1.49 -1.69 1.92
C ARG A 307 -0.34 -2.56 1.40
N PRO A 308 -0.62 -3.64 0.66
CA PRO A 308 0.43 -4.45 0.05
C PRO A 308 1.35 -3.67 -0.89
N CYS A 309 2.52 -4.23 -1.13
CA CYS A 309 3.41 -3.88 -2.22
C CYS A 309 3.32 -4.95 -3.31
N LEU A 310 2.82 -4.55 -4.49
CA LEU A 310 2.87 -5.30 -5.74
C LEU A 310 4.28 -5.30 -6.35
#